data_AF-A0A2J6SZ60-F1
#
_entry.id   AF-A0A2J6SZ60-F1
#
_cell.length_a   1.000
_cell.length_b   1.000
_cell.length_c   1.000
_cell.angle_alpha   90.00
_cell.angle_beta   90.00
_cell.angle_gamma   90.00
#
_symmetry.space_group_name_H-M   'P 1'
#
loop_
_entity.id
_entity.type
_entity.pdbx_description
1 polymer ?
#
loop_
_entity_poly.entity_id
_entity_poly.type
_entity_poly.pdbx_seq_one_letter_code
_entity_poly.pdbx_strand_id
1 'polypeptide(L)'
;LDDRPSYKALSYTWGSESDPNHTIYLNGYQFVVRENLSNALRRFQSDNVELVIWIDAICINQTSDIERNHQVANMKMVYEQATEVVVWLGLTNEESDLAIQLIYELYNHRESTEWITERFSKPDMKQKLESLADLFRRDYWWRIWIVQELTVARRIVFYCGESSIEAESLYAIQQLFQQMSKLEGFPKDILLDDLVSAKPNFYTCLLHHYNRESSDPRDMIYGLAALANQTSKYKVEVDYKLSTRDVFTNFAKLEIETSKKLNIITRVLPGTNVHELPSWVPDW
;
A
#
# COMPACT_ATOMS: atom_id res chain seq x y z
N LEU A 1 11.37 -20.43 -12.71
CA LEU A 1 10.36 -21.20 -13.45
C LEU A 1 10.57 -20.91 -14.93
N ASP A 2 10.91 -21.92 -15.72
CA ASP A 2 11.29 -21.79 -17.13
C ASP A 2 10.12 -21.32 -18.02
N ASP A 3 8.87 -21.49 -17.58
CA ASP A 3 7.66 -21.15 -18.34
C ASP A 3 7.04 -19.77 -18.03
N ARG A 4 7.57 -18.99 -17.07
CA ARG A 4 7.02 -17.69 -16.61
C ARG A 4 5.48 -17.65 -16.63
N PRO A 5 4.80 -18.51 -15.85
CA PRO A 5 3.34 -18.61 -15.88
C PRO A 5 2.69 -17.27 -15.54
N SER A 6 1.51 -17.01 -16.09
CA SER A 6 0.70 -15.87 -15.65
C SER A 6 0.23 -16.09 -14.21
N TYR A 7 0.32 -15.06 -13.39
CA TYR A 7 -0.04 -15.11 -11.97
C TYR A 7 -0.64 -13.78 -11.51
N LYS A 8 -1.43 -13.83 -10.44
CA LYS A 8 -1.84 -12.66 -9.66
C LYS A 8 -0.87 -12.45 -8.50
N ALA A 9 -0.73 -11.23 -8.00
CA ALA A 9 0.03 -10.95 -6.78
C ALA A 9 -0.92 -10.46 -5.67
N LEU A 10 -0.81 -11.02 -4.46
CA LEU A 10 -1.58 -10.58 -3.30
C LEU A 10 -0.88 -9.41 -2.60
N SER A 11 -1.60 -8.32 -2.38
CA SER A 11 -1.20 -7.24 -1.48
C SER A 11 -2.15 -7.19 -0.28
N TYR A 12 -1.63 -7.37 0.93
CA TYR A 12 -2.44 -7.47 2.15
C TYR A 12 -1.63 -7.08 3.39
N THR A 13 -2.30 -6.69 4.48
CA THR A 13 -1.65 -6.47 5.78
C THR A 13 -1.39 -7.78 6.50
N TRP A 14 -0.28 -7.88 7.23
CA TRP A 14 0.03 -9.10 7.96
C TRP A 14 -0.94 -9.41 9.11
N GLY A 15 -1.69 -8.41 9.59
CA GLY A 15 -2.58 -8.54 10.74
C GLY A 15 -1.84 -8.46 12.07
N SER A 16 -2.57 -8.54 13.18
CA SER A 16 -1.97 -8.44 14.51
C SER A 16 -1.20 -9.70 14.86
N GLU A 17 -0.11 -9.55 15.61
CA GLU A 17 0.64 -10.70 16.16
C GLU A 17 -0.14 -11.44 17.24
N SER A 18 -1.17 -10.80 17.81
CA SER A 18 -2.09 -11.41 18.76
C SER A 18 -3.12 -12.33 18.10
N ASP A 19 -3.29 -12.23 16.78
CA ASP A 19 -4.30 -12.98 16.07
C ASP A 19 -3.91 -14.47 15.98
N PRO A 20 -4.90 -15.38 15.98
CA PRO A 20 -4.63 -16.80 15.86
C PRO A 20 -3.91 -17.15 14.54
N ASN A 21 -2.99 -18.09 14.65
CA ASN A 21 -2.37 -18.73 13.49
C ASN A 21 -3.28 -19.82 12.92
N HIS A 22 -3.24 -20.00 11.61
CA HIS A 22 -3.97 -21.05 10.90
C HIS A 22 -3.02 -21.93 10.09
N THR A 23 -3.41 -23.19 9.90
CA THR A 23 -2.65 -24.14 9.09
C THR A 23 -3.23 -24.23 7.68
N ILE A 24 -2.38 -24.07 6.69
CA ILE A 24 -2.64 -24.40 5.28
C ILE A 24 -1.71 -25.55 4.87
N TYR A 25 -1.96 -26.12 3.69
CA TYR A 25 -1.15 -27.21 3.15
C TYR A 25 -0.49 -26.77 1.84
N LEU A 26 0.84 -26.84 1.79
CA LEU A 26 1.64 -26.58 0.61
C LEU A 26 2.25 -27.91 0.16
N ASN A 27 1.85 -28.42 -1.00
CA ASN A 27 2.31 -29.71 -1.53
C ASN A 27 2.18 -30.88 -0.51
N GLY A 28 1.13 -30.86 0.31
CA GLY A 28 0.88 -31.86 1.36
C GLY A 28 1.59 -31.61 2.69
N TYR A 29 2.43 -30.58 2.80
CA TYR A 29 3.11 -30.21 4.04
C TYR A 29 2.35 -29.09 4.76
N GLN A 30 2.29 -29.17 6.08
CA GLN A 30 1.68 -28.12 6.90
C GLN A 30 2.53 -26.84 6.83
N PHE A 31 1.86 -25.71 6.64
CA PHE A 31 2.45 -24.38 6.65
C PHE A 31 1.55 -23.45 7.46
N VAL A 32 2.15 -22.58 8.27
CA VAL A 32 1.41 -21.70 9.18
C VAL A 32 1.29 -20.31 8.57
N VAL A 33 0.08 -19.76 8.57
CA VAL A 33 -0.23 -18.40 8.13
C VAL A 33 -1.02 -17.66 9.22
N ARG A 34 -0.90 -16.34 9.24
CA ARG A 34 -1.70 -15.48 10.14
C ARG A 34 -3.16 -15.41 9.71
N GLU A 35 -4.03 -15.00 10.62
CA GLU A 35 -5.49 -14.89 10.42
C GLU A 35 -5.87 -14.10 9.16
N ASN A 36 -5.28 -12.93 8.93
CA ASN A 36 -5.67 -12.10 7.80
C ASN A 36 -5.40 -12.78 6.44
N LEU A 37 -4.24 -13.45 6.30
CA LEU A 37 -3.94 -14.24 5.09
C LEU A 37 -4.87 -15.45 4.97
N SER A 38 -5.17 -16.13 6.08
CA SER A 38 -6.10 -17.25 6.05
C SER A 38 -7.49 -16.82 5.58
N ASN A 39 -7.96 -15.64 5.98
CA ASN A 39 -9.25 -15.10 5.53
C ASN A 39 -9.25 -14.78 4.04
N ALA A 40 -8.19 -14.15 3.53
CA ALA A 40 -8.02 -13.89 2.11
C ALA A 40 -8.03 -15.20 1.28
N LEU A 41 -7.28 -16.21 1.72
CA LEU A 41 -7.20 -17.51 1.03
C LEU A 41 -8.57 -18.22 1.00
N ARG A 42 -9.33 -18.22 2.10
CA ARG A 42 -10.69 -18.78 2.13
C ARG A 42 -11.62 -18.09 1.15
N ARG A 43 -11.53 -16.76 1.07
CA ARG A 43 -12.28 -15.97 0.10
C ARG A 43 -11.93 -16.32 -1.35
N PHE A 44 -10.65 -16.50 -1.68
CA PHE A 44 -10.28 -16.87 -3.05
C PHE A 44 -10.64 -18.32 -3.40
N GLN A 45 -10.71 -19.20 -2.39
CA GLN A 45 -11.18 -20.57 -2.57
C GLN A 45 -12.70 -20.66 -2.85
N SER A 46 -13.50 -19.70 -2.37
CA SER A 46 -14.96 -19.72 -2.56
C SER A 46 -15.36 -19.54 -4.03
N ASP A 47 -14.51 -18.93 -4.86
CA ASP A 47 -14.74 -18.77 -6.29
C ASP A 47 -14.67 -20.10 -7.06
N ASN A 48 -14.17 -21.17 -6.43
CA ASN A 48 -14.04 -22.52 -6.99
C ASN A 48 -13.32 -22.56 -8.36
N VAL A 49 -12.34 -21.68 -8.54
CA VAL A 49 -11.52 -21.54 -9.75
C VAL A 49 -10.06 -21.73 -9.36
N GLU A 50 -9.30 -22.44 -10.20
CA GLU A 50 -7.86 -22.58 -10.00
C GLU A 50 -7.17 -21.21 -10.10
N LEU A 51 -6.47 -20.82 -9.03
CA LEU A 51 -5.82 -19.51 -8.91
C LEU A 51 -4.32 -19.68 -8.72
N VAL A 52 -3.55 -19.15 -9.66
CA VAL A 52 -2.09 -18.98 -9.52
C VAL A 52 -1.83 -17.60 -8.92
N ILE A 53 -1.46 -17.57 -7.64
CA ILE A 53 -1.22 -16.33 -6.89
C ILE A 53 0.13 -16.36 -6.18
N TRP A 54 0.87 -15.25 -6.29
CA TRP A 54 2.09 -14.99 -5.53
C TRP A 54 1.74 -14.28 -4.23
N ILE A 55 2.28 -14.77 -3.12
CA ILE A 55 2.05 -14.26 -1.76
C ILE A 55 3.41 -14.19 -1.07
N ASP A 56 3.83 -13.01 -0.62
CA ASP A 56 5.14 -12.76 0.01
C ASP A 56 5.44 -13.71 1.19
N ALA A 57 4.48 -13.92 2.09
CA ALA A 57 4.62 -14.76 3.26
C ALA A 57 4.79 -16.26 2.93
N ILE A 58 4.46 -16.68 1.71
CA ILE A 58 4.56 -18.07 1.25
C ILE A 58 5.74 -18.24 0.28
N CYS A 59 5.93 -17.29 -0.63
CA CYS A 59 6.89 -17.38 -1.72
C CYS A 59 8.29 -16.87 -1.38
N ILE A 60 8.45 -16.15 -0.26
CA ILE A 60 9.74 -15.67 0.22
C ILE A 60 10.11 -16.43 1.48
N ASN A 61 11.31 -17.00 1.51
CA ASN A 61 11.85 -17.54 2.75
C ASN A 61 12.24 -16.40 3.72
N GLN A 62 11.32 -16.06 4.60
CA GLN A 62 11.47 -14.97 5.57
C GLN A 62 12.61 -15.19 6.58
N THR A 63 13.12 -16.43 6.73
CA THR A 63 14.23 -16.73 7.66
C THR A 63 15.61 -16.61 7.02
N SER A 64 15.69 -16.35 5.72
CA SER A 64 16.96 -16.21 4.99
C SER A 64 17.17 -14.77 4.56
N ASP A 65 18.05 -14.04 5.26
CA ASP A 65 18.37 -12.64 4.90
C ASP A 65 18.88 -12.51 3.46
N ILE A 66 19.62 -13.50 2.98
CA ILE A 66 20.15 -13.51 1.60
C ILE A 66 18.99 -13.57 0.60
N GLU A 67 18.05 -14.49 0.81
CA GLU A 67 16.89 -14.61 -0.06
C GLU A 67 15.96 -13.41 0.08
N ARG A 68 15.69 -12.97 1.31
CA ARG A 68 14.86 -11.79 1.58
C ARG A 68 15.41 -10.55 0.90
N ASN A 69 16.70 -10.24 1.04
CA ASN A 69 17.34 -9.12 0.34
C ASN A 69 17.12 -9.23 -1.18
N HIS A 70 17.34 -10.42 -1.74
CA HIS A 70 17.17 -10.67 -3.17
C HIS A 70 15.70 -10.50 -3.62
N GLN A 71 14.75 -11.04 -2.87
CA GLN A 71 13.33 -10.99 -3.19
C GLN A 71 12.78 -9.57 -3.03
N VAL A 72 13.16 -8.85 -1.97
CA VAL A 72 12.75 -7.45 -1.76
C VAL A 72 13.28 -6.55 -2.87
N ALA A 73 14.54 -6.74 -3.30
CA ALA A 73 15.08 -6.05 -4.47
C ALA A 73 14.29 -6.36 -5.77
N ASN A 74 13.67 -7.54 -5.85
CA ASN A 74 12.86 -7.98 -6.99
C ASN A 74 11.35 -7.71 -6.83
N MET A 75 10.86 -7.23 -5.67
CA MET A 75 9.42 -7.08 -5.41
C MET A 75 8.72 -6.26 -6.49
N LYS A 76 9.36 -5.18 -6.95
CA LYS A 76 8.80 -4.34 -8.02
C LYS A 76 8.50 -5.17 -9.26
N MET A 77 9.44 -6.02 -9.66
CA MET A 77 9.32 -6.86 -10.84
C MET A 77 8.20 -7.88 -10.68
N VAL A 78 8.00 -8.42 -9.47
CA VAL A 78 6.92 -9.35 -9.16
C VAL A 78 5.56 -8.68 -9.40
N TYR A 79 5.30 -7.54 -8.77
CA TYR A 79 4.03 -6.84 -8.94
C TYR A 79 3.83 -6.28 -10.36
N GLU A 80 4.90 -5.86 -11.04
CA GLU A 80 4.85 -5.35 -12.42
C GLU A 80 4.60 -6.44 -13.48
N GLN A 81 5.01 -7.68 -13.19
CA GLN A 81 4.79 -8.83 -14.08
C GLN A 81 3.48 -9.57 -13.81
N ALA A 82 2.89 -9.40 -12.62
CA ALA A 82 1.58 -9.94 -12.30
C ALA A 82 0.53 -9.46 -13.32
N THR A 83 -0.41 -10.33 -13.68
CA THR A 83 -1.54 -9.96 -14.53
C THR A 83 -2.53 -9.06 -13.80
N GLU A 84 -2.59 -9.20 -12.47
CA GLU A 84 -3.46 -8.44 -11.58
C GLU A 84 -2.85 -8.42 -10.18
N VAL A 85 -2.92 -7.27 -9.51
CA VAL A 85 -2.65 -7.13 -8.09
C VAL A 85 -3.99 -7.21 -7.36
N VAL A 86 -4.15 -8.27 -6.58
CA VAL A 86 -5.32 -8.51 -5.74
C VAL A 86 -5.03 -7.88 -4.40
N VAL A 87 -5.78 -6.85 -4.04
CA VAL A 87 -5.66 -6.17 -2.76
C VAL A 87 -6.67 -6.76 -1.78
N TRP A 88 -6.22 -7.20 -0.60
CA TRP A 88 -7.11 -7.68 0.46
C TRP A 88 -7.20 -6.64 1.58
N LEU A 89 -8.37 -6.01 1.70
CA LEU A 89 -8.67 -4.99 2.72
C LEU A 89 -9.17 -5.62 4.03
N GLY A 90 -9.38 -6.92 4.10
CA GLY A 90 -9.92 -7.62 5.26
C GLY A 90 -11.37 -8.08 5.07
N LEU A 91 -11.94 -8.65 6.13
CA LEU A 91 -13.34 -9.04 6.16
C LEU A 91 -14.28 -7.82 6.07
N THR A 92 -15.52 -8.07 5.68
CA THR A 92 -16.55 -7.05 5.69
C THR A 92 -17.19 -6.91 7.07
N ASN A 93 -17.72 -5.73 7.34
CA ASN A 93 -18.66 -5.40 8.41
C ASN A 93 -19.72 -4.43 7.84
N GLU A 94 -20.72 -4.07 8.65
CA GLU A 94 -21.82 -3.20 8.22
C GLU A 94 -21.31 -1.87 7.63
N GLU A 95 -20.26 -1.28 8.21
CA GLU A 95 -19.68 -0.03 7.72
C GLU A 95 -18.97 -0.21 6.37
N SER A 96 -18.16 -1.26 6.19
CA SER A 96 -17.52 -1.49 4.88
C SER A 96 -18.52 -1.84 3.80
N ASP A 97 -19.62 -2.54 4.11
CA ASP A 97 -20.68 -2.78 3.14
C ASP A 97 -21.35 -1.47 2.69
N LEU A 98 -21.63 -0.55 3.64
CA LEU A 98 -22.14 0.79 3.33
C LEU A 98 -21.16 1.62 2.49
N ALA A 99 -19.86 1.56 2.82
CA ALA A 99 -18.80 2.24 2.07
C ALA A 99 -18.72 1.73 0.63
N ILE A 100 -18.72 0.41 0.44
CA ILE A 100 -18.66 -0.24 -0.87
C ILE A 100 -19.92 0.08 -1.69
N GLN A 101 -21.09 0.06 -1.06
CA GLN A 101 -22.34 0.48 -1.72
C GLN A 101 -22.23 1.93 -2.19
N LEU A 102 -21.72 2.84 -1.35
CA LEU A 102 -21.53 4.23 -1.73
C LEU A 102 -20.54 4.37 -2.90
N ILE A 103 -19.45 3.59 -2.91
CA ILE A 103 -18.47 3.58 -4.00
C ILE A 103 -19.17 3.26 -5.33
N TYR A 104 -19.99 2.21 -5.39
CA TYR A 104 -20.71 1.87 -6.62
C TYR A 104 -21.77 2.91 -6.99
N GLU A 105 -22.52 3.44 -6.01
CA GLU A 105 -23.49 4.52 -6.21
C GLU A 105 -22.84 5.73 -6.89
N LEU A 106 -21.72 6.21 -6.34
CA LEU A 106 -20.97 7.36 -6.86
C LEU A 106 -20.34 7.05 -8.22
N TYR A 107 -19.73 5.87 -8.39
CA TYR A 107 -19.12 5.51 -9.67
C TYR A 107 -20.15 5.44 -10.79
N ASN A 108 -21.31 4.83 -10.57
CA ASN A 108 -22.35 4.69 -11.59
C ASN A 108 -22.94 6.03 -12.03
N HIS A 109 -22.90 7.06 -11.19
CA HIS A 109 -23.42 8.39 -11.46
C HIS A 109 -22.34 9.48 -11.59
N ARG A 110 -21.07 9.07 -11.75
CA ARG A 110 -19.90 9.97 -11.75
C ARG A 110 -19.97 11.11 -12.78
N GLU A 111 -20.76 10.96 -13.83
CA GLU A 111 -20.94 11.96 -14.89
C GLU A 111 -22.12 12.91 -14.64
N SER A 112 -22.94 12.67 -13.61
CA SER A 112 -24.15 13.45 -13.33
C SER A 112 -24.00 14.34 -12.08
N THR A 113 -23.64 15.60 -12.31
CA THR A 113 -23.54 16.60 -11.23
C THR A 113 -24.86 16.81 -10.48
N GLU A 114 -26.00 16.75 -11.19
CA GLU A 114 -27.33 16.89 -10.59
C GLU A 114 -27.61 15.75 -9.60
N TRP A 115 -27.39 14.50 -10.05
CA TRP A 115 -27.59 13.33 -9.19
C TRP A 115 -26.65 13.37 -7.97
N ILE A 116 -25.38 13.72 -8.18
CA ILE A 116 -24.40 13.81 -7.09
C ILE A 116 -24.84 14.87 -6.07
N THR A 117 -25.26 16.05 -6.53
CA THR A 117 -25.72 17.13 -5.63
C THR A 117 -26.94 16.71 -4.82
N GLU A 118 -27.91 16.05 -5.47
CA GLU A 118 -29.09 15.52 -4.78
C GLU A 118 -28.70 14.43 -3.77
N ARG A 119 -27.79 13.53 -4.16
CA ARG A 119 -27.32 12.42 -3.34
C ARG A 119 -26.65 12.92 -2.06
N PHE A 120 -25.80 13.93 -2.17
CA PHE A 120 -25.10 14.54 -1.04
C PHE A 120 -26.03 15.31 -0.09
N SER A 121 -27.22 15.68 -0.55
CA SER A 121 -28.24 16.34 0.27
C SER A 121 -29.07 15.36 1.12
N LYS A 122 -28.90 14.04 0.93
CA LYS A 122 -29.67 13.02 1.67
C LYS A 122 -29.13 12.84 3.10
N PRO A 123 -30.00 12.60 4.11
CA PRO A 123 -29.58 12.49 5.52
C PRO A 123 -28.59 11.35 5.82
N ASP A 124 -28.65 10.25 5.06
CA ASP A 124 -27.79 9.07 5.23
C ASP A 124 -26.35 9.29 4.73
N MET A 125 -26.12 10.36 3.96
CA MET A 125 -24.83 10.61 3.30
C MET A 125 -23.70 10.78 4.31
N LYS A 126 -23.96 11.43 5.45
CA LYS A 126 -22.95 11.63 6.49
C LYS A 126 -22.42 10.29 7.01
N GLN A 127 -23.32 9.37 7.34
CA GLN A 127 -22.94 8.03 7.80
C GLN A 127 -22.13 7.30 6.73
N LYS A 128 -22.60 7.29 5.47
CA LYS A 128 -21.87 6.60 4.39
C LYS A 128 -20.49 7.20 4.11
N LEU A 129 -20.31 8.51 4.29
CA LEU A 129 -18.99 9.15 4.21
C LEU A 129 -18.10 8.75 5.39
N GLU A 130 -18.64 8.63 6.60
CA GLU A 130 -17.92 8.11 7.77
C GLU A 130 -17.49 6.65 7.55
N SER A 131 -18.39 5.80 7.04
CA SER A 131 -18.06 4.41 6.71
C SER A 131 -16.98 4.32 5.61
N LEU A 132 -17.04 5.20 4.61
CA LEU A 132 -16.02 5.30 3.56
C LEU A 132 -14.66 5.75 4.13
N ALA A 133 -14.67 6.70 5.05
CA ALA A 133 -13.47 7.12 5.77
C ALA A 133 -12.88 5.95 6.57
N ASP A 134 -13.72 5.18 7.28
CA ASP A 134 -13.28 4.02 8.05
C ASP A 134 -12.67 2.91 7.17
N LEU A 135 -13.22 2.70 5.98
CA LEU A 135 -12.63 1.80 4.99
C LEU A 135 -11.22 2.25 4.57
N PHE A 136 -11.00 3.56 4.41
CA PHE A 136 -9.70 4.13 4.06
C PHE A 136 -8.75 4.31 5.25
N ARG A 137 -9.24 4.22 6.49
CA ARG A 137 -8.43 4.22 7.70
C ARG A 137 -7.86 2.86 8.06
N ARG A 138 -8.30 1.77 7.42
CA ARG A 138 -7.74 0.42 7.64
C ARG A 138 -6.23 0.40 7.44
N ASP A 139 -5.52 -0.37 8.26
CA ASP A 139 -4.06 -0.52 8.30
C ASP A 139 -3.40 -0.70 6.92
N TYR A 140 -4.13 -1.31 5.98
CA TYR A 140 -3.67 -1.53 4.62
C TYR A 140 -3.18 -0.25 3.95
N TRP A 141 -3.94 0.83 4.07
CA TRP A 141 -3.67 2.09 3.36
C TRP A 141 -2.42 2.81 3.88
N TRP A 142 -2.02 2.49 5.11
CA TRP A 142 -0.86 3.09 5.77
C TRP A 142 0.45 2.42 5.39
N ARG A 143 0.45 1.19 4.87
CA ARG A 143 1.69 0.47 4.54
C ARG A 143 2.51 1.19 3.47
N ILE A 144 3.81 1.35 3.69
CA ILE A 144 4.72 1.94 2.68
C ILE A 144 4.81 1.09 1.41
N TRP A 145 4.80 -0.23 1.56
CA TRP A 145 4.96 -1.18 0.46
C TRP A 145 3.89 -1.05 -0.63
N ILE A 146 2.65 -0.68 -0.27
CA ILE A 146 1.57 -0.58 -1.26
C ILE A 146 1.85 0.48 -2.33
N VAL A 147 2.70 1.48 -2.04
CA VAL A 147 3.07 2.50 -3.02
C VAL A 147 3.72 1.84 -4.21
N GLN A 148 4.73 0.99 -3.99
CA GLN A 148 5.38 0.25 -5.06
C GLN A 148 4.45 -0.76 -5.71
N GLU A 149 3.69 -1.50 -4.91
CA GLU A 149 2.82 -2.59 -5.39
C GLU A 149 1.73 -2.08 -6.33
N LEU A 150 1.07 -0.98 -5.96
CA LEU A 150 -0.03 -0.39 -6.73
C LEU A 150 0.48 0.46 -7.90
N THR A 151 1.59 1.19 -7.74
CA THR A 151 2.13 2.06 -8.82
C THR A 151 2.53 1.27 -10.06
N VAL A 152 3.01 0.04 -9.90
CA VAL A 152 3.53 -0.77 -11.02
C VAL A 152 2.54 -1.82 -11.53
N ALA A 153 1.40 -1.94 -10.87
CA ALA A 153 0.39 -2.93 -11.21
C ALA A 153 -0.22 -2.67 -12.59
N ARG A 154 -0.48 -3.74 -13.34
CA ARG A 154 -1.19 -3.65 -14.64
C ARG A 154 -2.69 -3.51 -14.47
N ARG A 155 -3.24 -4.16 -13.45
CA ARG A 155 -4.64 -4.12 -13.02
C ARG A 155 -4.66 -4.29 -11.51
N ILE A 156 -5.58 -3.60 -10.84
CA ILE A 156 -5.74 -3.66 -9.38
C ILE A 156 -7.21 -3.90 -9.07
N VAL A 157 -7.49 -4.89 -8.23
CA VAL A 157 -8.83 -5.18 -7.71
C VAL A 157 -8.77 -5.26 -6.19
N PHE A 158 -9.59 -4.46 -5.52
CA PHE A 158 -9.68 -4.37 -4.06
C PHE A 158 -10.79 -5.27 -3.54
N TYR A 159 -10.46 -6.26 -2.73
CA TYR A 159 -11.41 -7.14 -2.08
C TYR A 159 -11.63 -6.72 -0.62
N CYS A 160 -12.88 -6.72 -0.20
CA CYS A 160 -13.29 -6.53 1.18
C CYS A 160 -14.44 -7.50 1.47
N GLY A 161 -14.13 -8.57 2.22
CA GLY A 161 -15.02 -9.73 2.35
C GLY A 161 -15.36 -10.33 0.98
N GLU A 162 -16.65 -10.48 0.69
CA GLU A 162 -17.13 -11.05 -0.58
C GLU A 162 -17.13 -10.04 -1.73
N SER A 163 -17.10 -8.75 -1.42
CA SER A 163 -17.20 -7.65 -2.38
C SER A 163 -15.85 -7.30 -3.00
N SER A 164 -15.87 -6.77 -4.24
CA SER A 164 -14.66 -6.40 -4.98
C SER A 164 -14.80 -5.07 -5.73
N ILE A 165 -13.91 -4.12 -5.51
CA ILE A 165 -13.89 -2.80 -6.14
C ILE A 165 -12.75 -2.75 -7.18
N GLU A 166 -13.08 -2.42 -8.43
CA GLU A 166 -12.06 -2.12 -9.44
C GLU A 166 -11.37 -0.79 -9.12
N ALA A 167 -10.07 -0.70 -9.33
CA ALA A 167 -9.32 0.52 -9.02
C ALA A 167 -9.84 1.77 -9.76
N GLU A 168 -10.39 1.60 -10.96
CA GLU A 168 -11.04 2.68 -11.71
C GLU A 168 -12.16 3.35 -10.90
N SER A 169 -12.93 2.58 -10.13
CA SER A 169 -13.99 3.12 -9.28
C SER A 169 -13.43 4.03 -8.19
N LEU A 170 -12.33 3.64 -7.56
CA LEU A 170 -11.67 4.47 -6.54
C LEU A 170 -11.03 5.72 -7.17
N TYR A 171 -10.40 5.62 -8.34
CA TYR A 171 -9.82 6.78 -9.03
C TYR A 171 -10.89 7.79 -9.44
N ALA A 172 -12.03 7.33 -9.94
CA ALA A 172 -13.14 8.21 -10.30
C ALA A 172 -13.69 8.95 -9.07
N ILE A 173 -13.85 8.26 -7.94
CA ILE A 173 -14.33 8.86 -6.69
C ILE A 173 -13.30 9.85 -6.13
N GLN A 174 -12.01 9.53 -6.20
CA GLN A 174 -10.96 10.45 -5.76
C GLN A 174 -11.00 11.74 -6.57
N GLN A 175 -11.13 11.66 -7.91
CA GLN A 175 -11.28 12.84 -8.76
C GLN A 175 -12.55 13.64 -8.42
N LEU A 176 -13.67 12.95 -8.18
CA LEU A 176 -14.91 13.58 -7.74
C LEU A 176 -14.71 14.35 -6.42
N PHE A 177 -14.10 13.71 -5.42
CA PHE A 177 -13.87 14.32 -4.11
C PHE A 177 -12.87 15.46 -4.17
N GLN A 178 -11.84 15.39 -5.02
CA GLN A 178 -10.94 16.51 -5.25
C GLN A 178 -11.68 17.73 -5.82
N GLN A 179 -12.61 17.54 -6.76
CA GLN A 179 -13.46 18.62 -7.27
C GLN A 179 -14.37 19.18 -6.18
N MET A 180 -14.95 18.30 -5.36
CA MET A 180 -15.86 18.67 -4.26
C MET A 180 -15.15 19.27 -3.04
N SER A 181 -13.87 18.98 -2.82
CA SER A 181 -13.09 19.48 -1.66
C SER A 181 -12.96 21.01 -1.63
N LYS A 182 -13.27 21.66 -2.77
CA LYS A 182 -13.39 23.12 -2.91
C LYS A 182 -14.67 23.68 -2.29
N LEU A 183 -15.65 22.83 -2.00
CA LEU A 183 -16.92 23.18 -1.37
C LEU A 183 -16.77 23.22 0.16
N GLU A 184 -17.44 24.18 0.78
CA GLU A 184 -17.43 24.34 2.23
C GLU A 184 -18.16 23.17 2.91
N GLY A 185 -17.55 22.57 3.93
CA GLY A 185 -18.12 21.43 4.68
C GLY A 185 -17.79 20.02 4.16
N PHE A 186 -17.03 19.89 3.05
CA PHE A 186 -16.60 18.57 2.58
C PHE A 186 -15.53 17.94 3.50
N PRO A 187 -15.67 16.67 3.93
CA PRO A 187 -14.67 16.00 4.78
C PRO A 187 -13.39 15.72 4.00
N LYS A 188 -12.32 16.46 4.31
CA LYS A 188 -11.04 16.37 3.59
C LYS A 188 -10.22 15.12 3.93
N ASP A 189 -10.53 14.49 5.04
CA ASP A 189 -9.90 13.27 5.54
C ASP A 189 -10.27 12.00 4.74
N ILE A 190 -11.24 12.10 3.83
CA ILE A 190 -11.65 11.02 2.92
C ILE A 190 -10.83 11.05 1.62
N LEU A 191 -10.04 12.10 1.39
CA LEU A 191 -9.14 12.15 0.25
C LEU A 191 -8.01 11.14 0.49
N LEU A 192 -7.97 10.09 -0.33
CA LEU A 192 -6.79 9.26 -0.44
C LEU A 192 -5.63 10.15 -0.89
N ASP A 193 -4.54 10.17 -0.12
CA ASP A 193 -3.28 10.78 -0.56
C ASP A 193 -2.93 10.17 -1.92
N ASP A 194 -2.74 11.02 -2.94
CA ASP A 194 -2.61 10.70 -4.36
C ASP A 194 -2.07 9.28 -4.60
N LEU A 195 -2.98 8.31 -4.74
CA LEU A 195 -2.62 6.89 -4.90
C LEU A 195 -1.76 6.68 -6.15
N VAL A 196 -1.87 7.59 -7.13
CA VAL A 196 -1.09 7.60 -8.37
C VAL A 196 -1.00 9.05 -8.90
N SER A 197 -0.11 9.87 -8.36
CA SER A 197 0.24 11.17 -8.98
C SER A 197 1.72 11.22 -9.35
N ALA A 198 2.00 11.88 -10.48
CA ALA A 198 3.19 11.70 -11.30
C ALA A 198 4.53 12.06 -10.62
N LYS A 199 5.46 11.10 -10.71
CA LYS A 199 6.94 11.17 -10.65
C LYS A 199 7.58 12.51 -10.24
N PRO A 200 7.67 12.80 -8.93
CA PRO A 200 8.73 13.64 -8.44
C PRO A 200 9.98 12.79 -8.15
N ASN A 201 11.11 13.42 -7.77
CA ASN A 201 12.32 12.68 -7.39
C ASN A 201 12.10 11.85 -6.11
N PHE A 202 12.95 10.86 -5.84
CA PHE A 202 12.80 9.92 -4.72
C PHE A 202 12.55 10.59 -3.37
N TYR A 203 13.31 11.64 -3.06
CA TYR A 203 13.10 12.41 -1.83
C TYR A 203 11.69 12.98 -1.73
N THR A 204 11.11 13.44 -2.84
CA THR A 204 9.73 13.93 -2.85
C THR A 204 8.71 12.81 -2.70
N CYS A 205 8.95 11.63 -3.29
CA CYS A 205 8.10 10.45 -3.05
C CYS A 205 8.13 10.06 -1.57
N LEU A 206 9.32 10.06 -0.96
CA LEU A 206 9.49 9.79 0.47
C LEU A 206 8.76 10.83 1.33
N LEU A 207 8.88 12.12 1.00
CA LEU A 207 8.16 13.18 1.71
C LEU A 207 6.63 13.05 1.57
N HIS A 208 6.15 12.67 0.40
CA HIS A 208 4.72 12.49 0.14
C HIS A 208 4.15 11.29 0.90
N HIS A 209 5.00 10.32 1.24
CA HIS A 209 4.61 9.07 1.89
C HIS A 209 5.22 8.92 3.29
N TYR A 210 5.71 10.00 3.89
CA TYR A 210 6.39 9.98 5.18
C TYR A 210 5.48 9.54 6.33
N ASN A 211 4.17 9.81 6.25
CA ASN A 211 3.19 9.42 7.27
C ASN A 211 2.73 7.96 7.15
N ARG A 212 3.37 7.17 6.27
CA ARG A 212 3.08 5.74 6.12
C ARG A 212 3.79 4.93 7.19
N GLU A 213 3.26 3.76 7.46
CA GLU A 213 3.75 2.83 8.47
C GLU A 213 4.61 1.73 7.85
N SER A 214 5.60 1.30 8.62
CA SER A 214 6.41 0.11 8.39
C SER A 214 6.79 -0.54 9.71
N SER A 215 6.74 -1.87 9.78
CA SER A 215 7.17 -2.61 10.98
C SER A 215 8.70 -2.61 11.11
N ASP A 216 9.41 -2.64 9.98
CA ASP A 216 10.85 -2.42 9.92
C ASP A 216 11.10 -0.99 9.41
N PRO A 217 11.68 -0.08 10.22
CA PRO A 217 11.87 1.31 9.82
C PRO A 217 12.66 1.49 8.51
N ARG A 218 13.52 0.51 8.15
CA ARG A 218 14.29 0.53 6.90
C ARG A 218 13.39 0.48 5.67
N ASP A 219 12.19 -0.07 5.79
CA ASP A 219 11.21 -0.19 4.71
C ASP A 219 10.65 1.17 4.28
N MET A 220 10.74 2.22 5.10
CA MET A 220 10.42 3.57 4.66
C MET A 220 11.26 3.99 3.45
N ILE A 221 12.51 3.53 3.39
CA ILE A 221 13.40 3.75 2.25
C ILE A 221 13.31 2.61 1.25
N TYR A 222 13.36 1.35 1.70
CA TYR A 222 13.38 0.19 0.79
C TYR A 222 12.07 0.00 0.01
N GLY A 223 10.93 0.29 0.63
CA GLY A 223 9.60 0.23 0.00
C GLY A 223 9.41 1.18 -1.17
N LEU A 224 10.25 2.22 -1.27
CA LEU A 224 10.23 3.17 -2.36
C LEU A 224 11.45 3.03 -3.29
N ALA A 225 12.47 2.26 -2.90
CA ALA A 225 13.78 2.22 -3.56
C ALA A 225 13.68 1.81 -5.04
N ALA A 226 12.80 0.86 -5.38
CA ALA A 226 12.67 0.43 -6.76
C ALA A 226 12.04 1.51 -7.67
N LEU A 227 11.13 2.33 -7.13
CA LEU A 227 10.58 3.49 -7.84
C LEU A 227 11.62 4.62 -7.95
N ALA A 228 12.41 4.82 -6.89
CA ALA A 228 13.55 5.75 -6.84
C ALA A 228 14.51 5.53 -7.99
N ASN A 229 14.96 4.28 -8.12
CA ASN A 229 16.07 3.89 -8.98
C ASN A 229 15.73 4.04 -10.47
N GLN A 230 14.45 4.23 -10.81
CA GLN A 230 14.01 4.53 -12.17
C GLN A 230 14.09 6.02 -12.53
N THR A 231 14.04 6.90 -11.54
CA THR A 231 13.89 8.35 -11.75
C THR A 231 15.08 9.15 -11.21
N SER A 232 15.88 8.58 -10.32
CA SER A 232 17.01 9.24 -9.69
C SER A 232 18.33 8.97 -10.44
N LYS A 233 19.36 9.77 -10.13
CA LYS A 233 20.73 9.59 -10.64
C LYS A 233 21.53 8.57 -9.82
N TYR A 234 20.92 7.94 -8.83
CA TYR A 234 21.56 7.04 -7.88
C TYR A 234 20.77 5.76 -7.72
N LYS A 235 21.42 4.75 -7.12
CA LYS A 235 20.80 3.47 -6.81
C LYS A 235 20.79 3.25 -5.30
N VAL A 236 19.60 3.12 -4.73
CA VAL A 236 19.41 2.60 -3.38
C VAL A 236 19.42 1.08 -3.46
N GLU A 237 20.35 0.44 -2.78
CA GLU A 237 20.45 -1.02 -2.69
C GLU A 237 19.85 -1.50 -1.37
N VAL A 238 19.03 -2.56 -1.46
CA VAL A 238 18.38 -3.17 -0.29
C VAL A 238 19.37 -4.10 0.39
N ASP A 239 19.62 -3.87 1.68
CA ASP A 239 20.46 -4.74 2.50
C ASP A 239 20.00 -4.76 3.96
N TYR A 240 19.20 -5.77 4.34
CA TYR A 240 18.74 -5.94 5.72
C TYR A 240 19.84 -6.36 6.71
N LYS A 241 21.11 -6.48 6.28
CA LYS A 241 22.25 -6.58 7.20
C LYS A 241 22.66 -5.24 7.77
N LEU A 242 22.30 -4.13 7.13
CA LEU A 242 22.56 -2.78 7.61
C LEU A 242 21.59 -2.43 8.75
N SER A 243 22.09 -1.73 9.76
CA SER A 243 21.22 -1.19 10.81
C SER A 243 20.32 -0.08 10.24
N THR A 244 19.19 0.22 10.91
CA THR A 244 18.35 1.38 10.55
C THR A 244 19.19 2.65 10.44
N ARG A 245 20.09 2.87 11.40
CA ARG A 245 21.04 3.99 11.39
C ARG A 245 21.87 4.05 10.12
N ASP A 246 22.42 2.93 9.68
CA ASP A 246 23.26 2.88 8.47
C ASP A 246 22.45 3.18 7.22
N VAL A 247 21.28 2.55 7.07
CA VAL A 247 20.38 2.79 5.92
C VAL A 247 19.99 4.26 5.86
N PHE A 248 19.56 4.80 6.98
CA PHE A 248 19.11 6.17 7.11
C PHE A 248 20.24 7.17 6.81
N THR A 249 21.40 6.96 7.41
CA THR A 249 22.58 7.80 7.20
C THR A 249 23.06 7.75 5.76
N ASN A 250 23.14 6.56 5.16
CA ASN A 250 23.60 6.37 3.79
C ASN A 250 22.65 7.03 2.80
N PHE A 251 21.34 6.91 3.02
CA PHE A 251 20.35 7.57 2.18
C PHE A 251 20.45 9.11 2.27
N ALA A 252 20.58 9.67 3.48
CA ALA A 252 20.74 11.11 3.64
C ALA A 252 21.99 11.65 2.92
N LYS A 253 23.13 10.94 3.00
CA LYS A 253 24.34 11.30 2.23
C LYS A 253 24.07 11.28 0.74
N LEU A 254 23.47 10.19 0.25
CA LEU A 254 23.21 9.99 -1.16
C LEU A 254 22.33 11.09 -1.76
N GLU A 255 21.30 11.52 -1.03
CA GLU A 255 20.42 12.61 -1.44
C GLU A 255 21.13 13.97 -1.45
N ILE A 256 21.94 14.27 -0.44
CA ILE A 256 22.74 15.52 -0.40
C ILE A 256 23.73 15.56 -1.57
N GLU A 257 24.45 14.46 -1.78
CA GLU A 257 25.45 14.33 -2.84
C GLU A 257 24.83 14.41 -4.23
N THR A 258 23.62 13.88 -4.42
CA THR A 258 22.94 13.89 -5.72
C THR A 258 22.26 15.23 -5.99
N SER A 259 21.45 15.71 -5.04
CA SER A 259 20.63 16.91 -5.23
C SER A 259 21.47 18.19 -5.17
N LYS A 260 22.66 18.12 -4.55
CA LYS A 260 23.50 19.28 -4.18
C LYS A 260 22.74 20.29 -3.32
N LYS A 261 21.75 19.81 -2.54
CA LYS A 261 20.91 20.60 -1.64
C LYS A 261 20.92 19.98 -0.25
N LEU A 262 20.67 20.81 0.77
CA LEU A 262 20.60 20.39 2.17
C LEU A 262 19.15 20.31 2.70
N ASN A 263 18.17 20.25 1.79
CA ASN A 263 16.75 20.24 2.15
C ASN A 263 16.36 19.07 3.05
N ILE A 264 17.09 17.96 3.01
CA ILE A 264 16.86 16.79 3.86
C ILE A 264 17.06 17.09 5.35
N ILE A 265 17.98 18.02 5.69
CA ILE A 265 18.32 18.35 7.08
C ILE A 265 17.16 19.10 7.76
N THR A 266 16.28 19.76 7.00
CA THR A 266 15.12 20.47 7.57
C THR A 266 14.05 19.53 8.15
N ARG A 267 14.23 18.22 7.97
CA ARG A 267 13.33 17.17 8.47
C ARG A 267 13.83 16.49 9.73
N VAL A 268 14.96 16.92 10.28
CA VAL A 268 15.41 16.48 11.60
C VAL A 268 14.47 17.07 12.65
N LEU A 269 13.63 16.23 13.24
CA LEU A 269 12.72 16.64 14.31
C LEU A 269 13.48 16.74 15.65
N PRO A 270 13.31 17.83 16.42
CA PRO A 270 13.95 17.94 17.73
C PRO A 270 13.45 16.87 18.71
N GLY A 271 14.37 16.19 19.39
CA GLY A 271 14.05 15.25 20.47
C GLY A 271 13.73 13.82 20.05
N THR A 272 13.69 13.52 18.75
CA THR A 272 13.55 12.17 18.19
C THR A 272 14.91 11.69 17.69
N ASN A 273 15.55 10.81 18.44
CA ASN A 273 16.71 10.09 17.94
C ASN A 273 16.70 8.65 18.43
N VAL A 274 15.64 7.92 18.05
CA VAL A 274 15.40 6.55 18.52
C VAL A 274 16.50 5.62 18.04
N HIS A 275 17.13 5.94 16.90
CA HIS A 275 18.14 5.13 16.24
C HIS A 275 19.57 5.69 16.35
N GLU A 276 19.82 6.62 17.29
CA GLU A 276 21.12 7.28 17.53
C GLU A 276 21.74 7.98 16.29
N LEU A 277 20.92 8.30 15.29
CA LEU A 277 21.25 8.98 14.05
C LEU A 277 22.15 10.22 14.24
N PRO A 278 23.05 10.51 13.28
CA PRO A 278 23.72 11.80 13.20
C PRO A 278 22.72 12.96 13.17
N SER A 279 23.07 14.11 13.75
CA SER A 279 22.17 15.27 13.91
C SER A 279 21.64 15.91 12.62
N TRP A 280 22.13 15.48 11.46
CA TRP A 280 21.72 15.95 10.13
C TRP A 280 20.90 14.91 9.35
N VAL A 281 20.64 13.74 9.95
CA VAL A 281 19.89 12.63 9.36
C VAL A 281 18.48 12.61 9.96
N PRO A 282 17.42 12.71 9.13
CA PRO A 282 16.04 12.54 9.61
C PRO A 282 15.80 11.15 10.16
N ASP A 283 14.99 11.07 11.21
CA ASP A 283 14.40 9.82 11.70
C ASP A 283 13.11 9.61 10.89
N TRP A 284 13.10 8.69 9.93
CA TRP A 284 11.96 8.44 9.03
C TRP A 284 10.94 7.48 9.61
#